data_AF-A0A7S4SD11-F1
#
_entry.id   AF-A0A7S4SD11-F1
#
_cell.length_a   1.000
_cell.length_b   1.000
_cell.length_c   1.000
_cell.angle_alpha   90.00
_cell.angle_beta   90.00
_cell.angle_gamma   90.00
#
_symmetry.space_group_name_H-M   'P 1'
#
loop_
_entity.id
_entity.type
_entity.pdbx_description
1 polymer ?
#
loop_
_entity_poly.entity_id
_entity_poly.type
_entity_poly.pdbx_seq_one_letter_code
_entity_poly.pdbx_strand_id
1 'polypeptide(L)'
;MASPIHAAPEADSMSGNLAYLAHAALEVLAGAQAEIGIFLLAIFVHSVVFGSYRIRPSRAPAKPKILPAEKSPKSDKKAKCSVPAPHSAHVAPLVKACRPLLAQKAEQERFAEEFVRLLEECAVEEVPEVLSGALEVVGRSASPEFLAAVRAELSRRGLRPEGRVCELLLKNYAGLRLHSDFEKLFREAEERGCITSSMAIFALRMALVSSDLEAALSQLGRLAAQLQPALSGGAVSTTPQTLMRQLVRLALERTAVPRLLSELQACRLLTPWLFETVLVECAKAAEN
;
A
#
# COMPACT_ATOMS: atom_id res chain seq x y z
N MET A 1 -66.20 -61.04 -40.29
CA MET A 1 -66.14 -59.60 -39.99
C MET A 1 -64.82 -59.32 -39.30
N ALA A 2 -63.82 -58.94 -40.10
CA ALA A 2 -62.45 -58.72 -39.63
C ALA A 2 -62.31 -57.28 -39.13
N SER A 3 -61.89 -57.13 -37.87
CA SER A 3 -61.59 -55.83 -37.26
C SER A 3 -60.19 -55.35 -37.66
N PRO A 4 -59.98 -54.04 -37.87
CA PRO A 4 -58.70 -53.51 -38.30
C PRO A 4 -57.71 -53.44 -37.13
N ILE A 5 -56.47 -53.76 -37.44
CA ILE A 5 -55.30 -53.76 -36.56
C ILE A 5 -54.95 -52.31 -36.21
N HIS A 6 -54.98 -51.98 -34.92
CA HIS A 6 -54.54 -50.69 -34.39
C HIS A 6 -53.02 -50.51 -34.58
N ALA A 7 -52.64 -49.41 -35.23
CA ALA A 7 -51.27 -48.98 -35.42
C ALA A 7 -50.58 -48.64 -34.09
N ALA A 8 -49.32 -49.05 -33.95
CA ALA A 8 -48.47 -48.77 -32.81
C ALA A 8 -48.09 -47.27 -32.74
N PRO A 9 -48.07 -46.65 -31.54
CA PRO A 9 -47.74 -45.24 -31.40
C PRO A 9 -46.24 -44.96 -31.53
N GLU A 10 -45.98 -43.79 -32.10
CA GLU A 10 -44.72 -43.21 -32.55
C GLU A 10 -43.66 -43.07 -31.44
N ALA A 11 -42.52 -43.72 -31.63
CA ALA A 11 -41.33 -43.56 -30.80
C ALA A 11 -40.55 -42.24 -31.09
N ASP A 12 -40.92 -41.51 -32.16
CA ASP A 12 -40.20 -40.30 -32.58
C ASP A 12 -40.46 -39.08 -31.68
N SER A 13 -41.56 -39.07 -30.91
CA SER A 13 -41.97 -37.94 -30.06
C SER A 13 -41.05 -37.70 -28.85
N MET A 14 -40.39 -38.74 -28.31
CA MET A 14 -39.52 -38.57 -27.13
C MET A 14 -38.14 -37.98 -27.45
N SER A 15 -37.65 -38.16 -28.69
CA SER A 15 -36.33 -37.67 -29.09
C SER A 15 -36.27 -36.14 -29.17
N GLY A 16 -37.35 -35.50 -29.64
CA GLY A 16 -37.45 -34.04 -29.77
C GLY A 16 -37.46 -33.31 -28.42
N ASN A 17 -38.11 -33.89 -27.40
CA ASN A 17 -38.21 -33.28 -26.07
C ASN A 17 -36.86 -33.25 -25.34
N LEU A 18 -36.02 -34.27 -25.53
CA LEU A 18 -34.69 -34.32 -24.90
C LEU A 18 -33.73 -33.28 -25.52
N ALA A 19 -33.76 -33.13 -26.85
CA ALA A 19 -32.95 -32.14 -27.55
C ALA A 19 -33.33 -30.70 -27.15
N TYR A 20 -34.64 -30.43 -27.00
CA TYR A 20 -35.13 -29.13 -26.54
C TYR A 20 -34.69 -28.81 -25.10
N LEU A 21 -34.78 -29.78 -24.19
CA LEU A 21 -34.31 -29.62 -22.80
C LEU A 21 -32.79 -29.38 -22.72
N ALA A 22 -32.00 -30.10 -23.51
CA ALA A 22 -30.55 -29.90 -23.55
C ALA A 22 -30.17 -28.51 -24.08
N HIS A 23 -30.87 -28.02 -25.11
CA HIS A 23 -30.62 -26.69 -25.65
C HIS A 23 -30.99 -25.58 -24.65
N ALA A 24 -32.16 -25.70 -23.99
CA ALA A 24 -32.59 -24.76 -22.95
C ALA A 24 -31.62 -24.74 -21.76
N ALA A 25 -31.10 -25.90 -21.33
CA ALA A 25 -30.12 -25.98 -20.26
C ALA A 25 -28.79 -25.29 -20.62
N LEU A 26 -28.33 -25.42 -21.87
CA LEU A 26 -27.13 -24.75 -22.36
C LEU A 26 -27.29 -23.23 -22.43
N GLU A 27 -28.45 -22.72 -22.83
CA GLU A 27 -28.73 -21.28 -22.83
C GLU A 27 -28.73 -20.69 -21.40
N VAL A 28 -29.33 -21.41 -20.44
CA VAL A 28 -29.32 -20.99 -19.03
C VAL A 28 -27.89 -20.99 -18.46
N LEU A 29 -27.08 -22.01 -18.81
CA LEU A 29 -25.70 -22.09 -18.36
C LEU A 29 -24.82 -20.98 -18.95
N ALA A 30 -25.02 -20.64 -20.23
CA ALA A 30 -24.34 -19.55 -20.90
C ALA A 30 -24.73 -18.18 -20.31
N GLY A 31 -26.01 -17.98 -19.98
CA GLY A 31 -26.48 -16.78 -19.28
C GLY A 31 -25.86 -16.64 -17.89
N ALA A 32 -25.83 -17.72 -17.11
CA ALA A 32 -25.21 -17.73 -15.78
C ALA A 32 -23.70 -17.43 -15.84
N GLN A 33 -22.99 -17.92 -16.86
CA GLN A 33 -21.57 -17.63 -17.04
C GLN A 33 -21.30 -16.15 -17.30
N ALA A 34 -22.15 -15.48 -18.07
CA ALA A 34 -22.05 -14.03 -18.31
C ALA A 34 -22.32 -13.23 -17.01
N GLU A 35 -23.34 -13.60 -16.23
CA GLU A 35 -23.64 -12.95 -14.96
C GLU A 35 -22.52 -13.11 -13.93
N ILE A 36 -21.94 -14.32 -13.80
CA ILE A 36 -20.78 -14.58 -12.93
C ILE A 36 -19.59 -13.72 -13.36
N GLY A 37 -19.33 -13.64 -14.68
CA GLY A 37 -18.25 -12.80 -15.23
C GLY A 37 -18.42 -11.32 -14.88
N ILE A 38 -19.64 -10.79 -15.04
CA ILE A 38 -19.97 -9.41 -14.68
C ILE A 38 -19.81 -9.18 -13.17
N PHE A 39 -20.26 -10.11 -12.34
CA PHE A 39 -20.14 -10.00 -10.88
C PHE A 39 -18.67 -9.98 -10.42
N LEU A 40 -17.84 -10.86 -10.98
CA LEU A 40 -16.40 -10.88 -10.70
C LEU A 40 -15.71 -9.60 -11.18
N LEU A 41 -16.06 -9.11 -12.37
CA LEU A 41 -15.55 -7.84 -12.89
C LEU A 41 -15.94 -6.67 -11.97
N ALA A 42 -17.18 -6.63 -11.50
CA ALA A 42 -17.65 -5.61 -10.56
C ALA A 42 -16.89 -5.66 -9.22
N ILE A 43 -16.65 -6.85 -8.66
CA ILE A 43 -15.82 -7.02 -7.46
C ILE A 43 -14.39 -6.53 -7.71
N PHE A 44 -13.82 -6.83 -8.88
CA PHE A 44 -12.46 -6.44 -9.22
C PHE A 44 -12.33 -4.92 -9.34
N VAL A 45 -13.24 -4.28 -10.10
CA VAL A 45 -13.31 -2.82 -10.21
C VAL A 45 -13.55 -2.19 -8.84
N HIS A 46 -14.46 -2.73 -8.04
CA HIS A 46 -14.70 -2.24 -6.68
C HIS A 46 -13.45 -2.40 -5.80
N SER A 47 -12.70 -3.49 -5.92
CA SER A 47 -11.46 -3.71 -5.17
C SER A 47 -10.33 -2.79 -5.63
N VAL A 48 -10.25 -2.45 -6.91
CA VAL A 48 -9.25 -1.50 -7.44
C VAL A 48 -9.58 -0.07 -7.02
N VAL A 49 -10.85 0.33 -7.16
CA VAL A 49 -11.32 1.69 -6.85
C VAL A 49 -11.40 1.91 -5.34
N PHE A 50 -11.93 0.95 -4.59
CA PHE A 50 -12.22 1.08 -3.16
C PHE A 50 -11.28 0.29 -2.23
N GLY A 51 -10.45 -0.62 -2.73
CA GLY A 51 -9.49 -1.37 -1.88
C GLY A 51 -8.42 -0.49 -1.23
N SER A 52 -8.17 0.69 -1.81
CA SER A 52 -7.34 1.73 -1.18
C SER A 52 -8.05 2.44 -0.02
N TYR A 53 -9.39 2.46 -0.04
CA TYR A 53 -10.24 2.94 1.04
C TYR A 53 -10.49 1.80 2.01
N ARG A 54 -9.45 1.43 2.78
CA ARG A 54 -9.60 0.50 3.89
C ARG A 54 -10.47 1.19 4.96
N ILE A 55 -11.79 1.09 4.82
CA ILE A 55 -12.77 1.50 5.83
C ILE A 55 -12.45 0.63 7.03
N ARG A 56 -11.67 1.16 7.97
CA ARG A 56 -11.50 0.55 9.28
C ARG A 56 -12.91 0.41 9.82
N PRO A 57 -13.44 -0.80 10.06
CA PRO A 57 -14.73 -0.92 10.72
C PRO A 57 -14.58 -0.17 12.04
N SER A 58 -15.31 0.93 12.16
CA SER A 58 -15.38 1.70 13.39
C SER A 58 -15.87 0.72 14.43
N ARG A 59 -14.96 0.26 15.30
CA ARG A 59 -15.33 -0.52 16.47
C ARG A 59 -16.23 0.41 17.27
N ALA A 60 -17.54 0.24 17.11
CA ALA A 60 -18.51 0.83 18.00
C ALA A 60 -18.05 0.49 19.43
N PRO A 61 -18.00 1.47 20.34
CA PRO A 61 -17.60 1.22 21.72
C PRO A 61 -18.61 0.22 22.30
N ALA A 62 -18.20 -1.04 22.40
CA ALA A 62 -18.96 -2.05 23.11
C ALA A 62 -19.11 -1.54 24.54
N LYS A 63 -20.33 -1.19 24.94
CA LYS A 63 -20.66 -0.85 26.32
C LYS A 63 -20.20 -2.01 27.19
N PRO A 64 -19.29 -1.80 28.16
CA PRO A 64 -18.89 -2.88 29.06
C PRO A 64 -20.11 -3.31 29.86
N LYS A 65 -20.55 -4.56 29.69
CA LYS A 65 -21.42 -5.23 30.66
C LYS A 65 -20.62 -5.32 31.96
N ILE A 66 -21.02 -4.51 32.93
CA ILE A 66 -20.56 -4.57 34.32
C ILE A 66 -21.04 -5.92 34.86
N LEU A 67 -20.12 -6.88 34.94
CA LEU A 67 -20.29 -8.07 35.78
C LEU A 67 -19.66 -7.78 37.15
N PRO A 68 -20.30 -8.20 38.25
CA PRO A 68 -19.77 -8.02 39.60
C PRO A 68 -18.46 -8.79 39.78
N ALA A 69 -17.54 -8.11 40.45
CA ALA A 69 -16.13 -8.44 40.57
C ALA A 69 -15.87 -9.73 41.35
N GLU A 70 -15.13 -10.64 40.73
CA GLU A 70 -14.31 -11.61 41.44
C GLU A 70 -12.87 -11.06 41.52
N LYS A 71 -12.39 -10.88 42.75
CA LYS A 71 -11.11 -10.25 43.07
C LYS A 71 -9.95 -11.16 42.63
N SER A 72 -9.28 -10.78 41.55
CA SER A 72 -7.97 -11.32 41.17
C SER A 72 -6.86 -10.31 41.43
N PRO A 73 -5.64 -10.78 41.77
CA PRO A 73 -4.57 -9.94 42.29
C PRO A 73 -3.95 -9.04 41.22
N LYS A 74 -3.55 -7.85 41.69
CA LYS A 74 -2.93 -6.75 40.96
C LYS A 74 -1.72 -7.22 40.12
N SER A 75 -1.92 -7.32 38.80
CA SER A 75 -0.84 -7.44 37.82
C SER A 75 -0.56 -6.07 37.20
N ASP A 76 0.72 -5.83 36.95
CA ASP A 76 1.33 -4.53 36.75
C ASP A 76 0.78 -3.66 35.60
N LYS A 77 0.89 -2.36 35.86
CA LYS A 77 0.52 -1.22 35.03
C LYS A 77 0.94 -1.43 33.57
N LYS A 78 -0.06 -1.65 32.71
CA LYS A 78 0.05 -1.50 31.26
C LYS A 78 0.64 -0.12 30.96
N ALA A 79 1.89 -0.11 30.49
CA ALA A 79 2.56 1.08 30.00
C ALA A 79 1.69 1.71 28.89
N LYS A 80 0.98 2.78 29.26
CA LYS A 80 0.29 3.64 28.32
C LYS A 80 1.38 4.17 27.40
N CYS A 81 1.39 3.80 26.11
CA CYS A 81 2.21 4.47 25.10
C CYS A 81 1.91 5.96 25.21
N SER A 82 2.79 6.68 25.91
CA SER A 82 2.83 8.13 25.88
C SER A 82 3.19 8.47 24.45
N VAL A 83 2.16 8.82 23.67
CA VAL A 83 2.39 9.52 22.41
C VAL A 83 3.26 10.72 22.79
N PRO A 84 4.46 10.89 22.20
CA PRO A 84 5.33 12.00 22.52
C PRO A 84 4.52 13.29 22.42
N ALA A 85 4.64 14.15 23.43
CA ALA A 85 3.93 15.42 23.46
C ALA A 85 4.23 16.19 22.16
N PRO A 86 3.23 16.83 21.52
CA PRO A 86 3.42 17.52 20.25
C PRO A 86 4.56 18.54 20.35
N HIS A 87 5.56 18.36 19.48
CA HIS A 87 6.87 19.00 19.54
C HIS A 87 6.88 20.53 19.29
N SER A 88 5.73 21.16 19.01
CA SER A 88 5.61 22.61 18.91
C SER A 88 4.16 23.06 19.13
N ALA A 89 3.98 24.24 19.75
CA ALA A 89 2.67 24.85 19.98
C ALA A 89 1.92 25.17 18.68
N HIS A 90 2.63 25.30 17.56
CA HIS A 90 2.07 25.68 16.26
C HIS A 90 1.44 24.52 15.47
N VAL A 91 1.74 23.26 15.82
CA VAL A 91 1.24 22.09 15.07
C VAL A 91 -0.29 21.95 15.16
N ALA A 92 -0.85 22.09 16.36
CA ALA A 92 -2.29 21.88 16.55
C ALA A 92 -3.16 22.94 15.84
N PRO A 93 -2.86 24.25 15.92
CA PRO A 93 -3.53 25.27 15.12
C PRO A 93 -3.44 25.01 13.62
N LEU A 94 -2.25 24.67 13.11
CA LEU A 94 -2.01 24.37 11.69
C LEU A 94 -2.89 23.21 11.21
N VAL A 95 -2.83 22.08 11.89
CA VAL A 95 -3.65 20.90 11.55
C VAL A 95 -5.14 21.23 11.64
N LYS A 96 -5.58 21.99 12.64
CA LYS A 96 -6.99 22.37 12.81
C LYS A 96 -7.48 23.19 11.61
N ALA A 97 -6.66 24.10 11.08
CA ALA A 97 -7.00 24.90 9.91
C ALA A 97 -6.97 24.09 8.61
N CYS A 98 -6.04 23.16 8.44
CA CYS A 98 -5.92 22.36 7.22
C CYS A 98 -6.99 21.27 7.08
N ARG A 99 -7.56 20.76 8.18
CA ARG A 99 -8.60 19.71 8.14
C ARG A 99 -9.81 20.03 7.26
N PRO A 100 -10.50 21.20 7.41
CA PRO A 100 -11.61 21.54 6.53
C PRO A 100 -11.16 21.68 5.07
N LEU A 101 -9.97 22.19 4.81
CA LEU A 101 -9.42 22.29 3.44
C LEU A 101 -9.18 20.91 2.81
N LEU A 102 -8.62 19.96 3.58
CA LEU A 102 -8.47 18.57 3.14
C LEU A 102 -9.81 17.90 2.86
N ALA A 103 -10.81 18.12 3.73
CA ALA A 103 -12.16 17.59 3.54
C ALA A 103 -12.84 18.16 2.29
N GLN A 104 -12.53 19.40 1.93
CA GLN A 104 -13.07 20.09 0.74
C GLN A 104 -12.22 19.88 -0.51
N LYS A 105 -11.10 19.14 -0.43
CA LYS A 105 -10.12 19.00 -1.52
C LYS A 105 -9.68 20.37 -2.08
N ALA A 106 -9.35 21.28 -1.18
CA ALA A 106 -8.91 22.63 -1.54
C ALA A 106 -7.67 22.59 -2.46
N GLU A 107 -7.57 23.60 -3.32
CA GLU A 107 -6.40 23.81 -4.19
C GLU A 107 -5.16 24.20 -3.38
N GLN A 108 -3.99 24.07 -4.00
CA GLN A 108 -2.69 24.29 -3.37
C GLN A 108 -2.56 25.71 -2.78
N GLU A 109 -3.09 26.70 -3.48
CA GLU A 109 -3.04 28.11 -3.13
C GLU A 109 -3.69 28.37 -1.77
N ARG A 110 -4.84 27.74 -1.49
CA ARG A 110 -5.53 27.88 -0.21
C ARG A 110 -4.74 27.29 0.96
N PHE A 111 -4.05 26.18 0.73
CA PHE A 111 -3.15 25.63 1.74
C PHE A 111 -1.96 26.56 1.98
N ALA A 112 -1.38 27.12 0.91
CA ALA A 112 -0.26 28.05 1.00
C ALA A 112 -0.64 29.33 1.76
N GLU A 113 -1.82 29.90 1.51
CA GLU A 113 -2.35 31.05 2.25
C GLU A 113 -2.47 30.76 3.75
N GLU A 114 -3.04 29.60 4.13
CA GLU A 114 -3.13 29.20 5.53
C GLU A 114 -1.76 28.94 6.17
N PHE A 115 -0.81 28.38 5.43
CA PHE A 115 0.56 28.18 5.91
C PHE A 115 1.27 29.51 6.15
N VAL A 116 1.17 30.46 5.22
CA VAL A 116 1.72 31.80 5.38
C VAL A 116 1.15 32.44 6.64
N ARG A 117 -0.18 32.44 6.79
CA ARG A 117 -0.88 33.07 7.92
C ARG A 117 -0.51 32.45 9.27
N LEU A 118 -0.43 31.13 9.35
CA LEU A 118 -0.24 30.43 10.62
C LEU A 118 1.22 30.25 11.03
N LEU A 119 2.15 30.36 10.07
CA LEU A 119 3.58 30.26 10.31
C LEU A 119 4.28 31.63 10.29
N GLU A 120 3.55 32.73 10.13
CA GLU A 120 4.12 34.09 10.10
C GLU A 120 4.93 34.38 11.37
N GLU A 121 4.40 34.00 12.54
CA GLU A 121 5.05 34.19 13.84
C GLU A 121 6.07 33.10 14.19
N CYS A 122 6.17 32.04 13.37
CA CYS A 122 7.05 30.91 13.63
C CYS A 122 8.47 31.23 13.15
N ALA A 123 9.46 30.97 14.01
CA ALA A 123 10.87 31.10 13.65
C ALA A 123 11.19 30.19 12.46
N VAL A 124 12.04 30.66 11.54
CA VAL A 124 12.32 29.96 10.28
C VAL A 124 12.85 28.54 10.53
N GLU A 125 13.65 28.37 11.57
CA GLU A 125 14.27 27.11 11.99
C GLU A 125 13.26 26.10 12.56
N GLU A 126 12.12 26.57 13.09
CA GLU A 126 11.06 25.73 13.65
C GLU A 126 10.08 25.22 12.58
N VAL A 127 10.01 25.90 11.43
CA VAL A 127 9.06 25.58 10.36
C VAL A 127 9.15 24.11 9.89
N PRO A 128 10.33 23.52 9.64
CA PRO A 128 10.42 22.10 9.25
C PRO A 128 9.83 21.14 10.28
N GLU A 129 10.01 21.41 11.58
CA GLU A 129 9.46 20.60 12.67
C GLU A 129 7.93 20.76 12.78
N VAL A 130 7.42 21.98 12.64
CA VAL A 130 5.96 22.23 12.64
C VAL A 130 5.28 21.54 11.46
N LEU A 131 5.87 21.65 10.26
CA LEU A 131 5.36 20.99 9.06
C LEU A 131 5.48 19.46 9.14
N SER A 132 6.56 18.93 9.73
CA SER A 132 6.69 17.50 10.03
C SER A 132 5.58 17.02 10.96
N GLY A 133 5.34 17.73 12.06
CA GLY A 133 4.26 17.43 13.00
C GLY A 133 2.88 17.44 12.32
N ALA A 134 2.63 18.41 11.43
CA ALA A 134 1.39 18.46 10.67
C ALA A 134 1.25 17.28 9.71
N LEU A 135 2.31 16.92 8.96
CA LEU A 135 2.33 15.75 8.07
C LEU A 135 2.10 14.44 8.83
N GLU A 136 2.64 14.29 10.04
CA GLU A 136 2.42 13.10 10.88
C GLU A 136 0.97 12.98 11.34
N VAL A 137 0.38 14.08 11.78
CA VAL A 137 -1.01 14.09 12.26
C VAL A 137 -2.00 13.90 11.12
N VAL A 138 -1.75 14.50 9.94
CA VAL A 138 -2.57 14.30 8.74
C VAL A 138 -2.39 12.88 8.21
N GLY A 139 -1.17 12.36 8.22
CA GLY A 139 -0.83 11.00 7.81
C GLY A 139 -1.37 10.68 6.40
N ARG A 140 -2.10 9.57 6.29
CA ARG A 140 -2.63 9.07 5.00
C ARG A 140 -3.76 9.90 4.40
N SER A 141 -4.25 10.92 5.12
CA SER A 141 -5.28 11.82 4.61
C SER A 141 -4.70 13.02 3.85
N ALA A 142 -3.38 13.09 3.69
CA ALA A 142 -2.74 14.15 2.90
C ALA A 142 -3.17 14.07 1.42
N SER A 143 -3.42 15.22 0.81
CA SER A 143 -3.68 15.34 -0.63
C SER A 143 -2.41 15.79 -1.38
N PRO A 144 -2.33 15.61 -2.71
CA PRO A 144 -1.22 16.12 -3.52
C PRO A 144 -0.99 17.63 -3.33
N GLU A 145 -2.07 18.41 -3.28
CA GLU A 145 -2.08 19.86 -3.14
C GLU A 145 -1.51 20.29 -1.78
N PHE A 146 -1.85 19.56 -0.71
CA PHE A 146 -1.29 19.77 0.61
C PHE A 146 0.23 19.53 0.62
N LEU A 147 0.70 18.43 0.01
CA LEU A 147 2.14 18.13 -0.06
C LEU A 147 2.91 19.17 -0.89
N ALA A 148 2.32 19.62 -2.00
CA ALA A 148 2.87 20.68 -2.84
C ALA A 148 2.96 22.02 -2.09
N ALA A 149 1.93 22.38 -1.33
CA ALA A 149 1.94 23.57 -0.47
C ALA A 149 3.03 23.49 0.60
N VAL A 150 3.28 22.30 1.20
CA VAL A 150 4.37 22.13 2.18
C VAL A 150 5.73 22.40 1.53
N ARG A 151 5.96 21.87 0.32
CA ARG A 151 7.21 22.13 -0.43
C ARG A 151 7.35 23.60 -0.83
N ALA A 152 6.24 24.22 -1.25
CA ALA A 152 6.21 25.62 -1.62
C ALA A 152 6.54 26.52 -0.42
N GLU A 153 5.99 26.23 0.76
CA GLU A 153 6.25 26.99 1.98
C GLU A 153 7.71 26.88 2.44
N LEU A 154 8.29 25.67 2.41
CA LEU A 154 9.73 25.49 2.67
C LEU A 154 10.57 26.33 1.70
N SER A 155 10.28 26.21 0.40
CA SER A 155 11.02 26.93 -0.64
C SER A 155 10.89 28.45 -0.50
N ARG A 156 9.69 28.95 -0.16
CA ARG A 156 9.40 30.37 0.07
C ARG A 156 10.25 30.95 1.19
N ARG A 157 10.54 30.16 2.22
CA ARG A 157 11.43 30.54 3.33
C ARG A 157 12.91 30.28 3.07
N GLY A 158 13.28 29.88 1.85
CA GLY A 158 14.65 29.49 1.51
C GLY A 158 15.09 28.18 2.16
N LEU A 159 14.16 27.42 2.73
CA LEU A 159 14.41 26.11 3.33
C LEU A 159 14.28 25.04 2.27
N ARG A 160 14.96 23.92 2.51
CA ARG A 160 14.83 22.73 1.68
C ARG A 160 14.32 21.57 2.54
N PRO A 161 13.55 20.62 1.97
CA PRO A 161 13.15 19.45 2.72
C PRO A 161 14.39 18.63 3.11
N GLU A 162 14.52 18.34 4.39
CA GLU A 162 15.59 17.49 4.95
C GLU A 162 15.08 16.66 6.12
N GLY A 163 15.90 15.73 6.61
CA GLY A 163 15.60 14.92 7.80
C GLY A 163 14.17 14.34 7.80
N ARG A 164 13.41 14.68 8.85
CA ARG A 164 12.08 14.12 9.09
C ARG A 164 11.03 14.62 8.09
N VAL A 165 11.02 15.90 7.74
CA VAL A 165 10.04 16.45 6.78
C VAL A 165 10.19 15.80 5.42
N CYS A 166 11.43 15.56 4.98
CA CYS A 166 11.71 14.89 3.70
C CYS A 166 11.23 13.42 3.70
N GLU A 167 11.53 12.68 4.77
CA GLU A 167 11.05 11.30 4.93
C GLU A 167 9.51 11.21 4.88
N LEU A 168 8.82 12.13 5.56
CA LEU A 168 7.35 12.18 5.59
C LEU A 168 6.75 12.57 4.24
N LEU A 169 7.36 13.52 3.51
CA LEU A 169 6.94 13.87 2.15
C LEU A 169 7.10 12.66 1.22
N LEU A 170 8.26 12.01 1.19
CA LEU A 170 8.51 10.82 0.37
C LEU A 170 7.54 9.68 0.71
N LYS A 171 7.29 9.43 1.99
CA LYS A 171 6.32 8.44 2.45
C LYS A 171 4.92 8.72 1.90
N ASN A 172 4.48 9.99 1.93
CA ASN A 172 3.16 10.38 1.44
C ASN A 172 3.09 10.37 -0.09
N TYR A 173 4.13 10.84 -0.81
CA TYR A 173 4.21 10.72 -2.27
C TYR A 173 4.14 9.27 -2.72
N ALA A 174 4.89 8.37 -2.07
CA ALA A 174 4.81 6.94 -2.33
C ALA A 174 3.41 6.37 -2.05
N GLY A 175 2.78 6.79 -0.94
CA GLY A 175 1.43 6.37 -0.56
C GLY A 175 0.34 6.83 -1.56
N LEU A 176 0.51 8.02 -2.15
CA LEU A 176 -0.38 8.59 -3.15
C LEU A 176 -0.01 8.21 -4.59
N ARG A 177 1.05 7.42 -4.79
CA ARG A 177 1.59 7.04 -6.12
C ARG A 177 1.96 8.26 -6.98
N LEU A 178 2.46 9.32 -6.37
CA LEU A 178 2.98 10.51 -7.05
C LEU A 178 4.45 10.26 -7.45
N HIS A 179 4.66 9.38 -8.44
CA HIS A 179 5.98 8.87 -8.81
C HIS A 179 6.97 9.98 -9.20
N SER A 180 6.55 10.91 -10.05
CA SER A 180 7.41 12.03 -10.51
C SER A 180 7.89 12.91 -9.34
N ASP A 181 6.98 13.30 -8.44
CA ASP A 181 7.32 14.10 -7.27
C ASP A 181 8.20 13.34 -6.28
N PHE A 182 7.94 12.05 -6.11
CA PHE A 182 8.77 11.15 -5.31
C PHE A 182 10.20 11.11 -5.83
N GLU A 183 10.38 10.81 -7.12
CA GLU A 183 11.71 10.69 -7.74
C GLU A 183 12.48 12.00 -7.69
N LYS A 184 11.80 13.11 -7.98
CA LYS A 184 12.39 14.45 -7.88
C LYS A 184 12.89 14.74 -6.47
N LEU A 185 12.05 14.54 -5.45
CA LEU A 185 12.43 14.79 -4.06
C LEU A 185 13.51 13.81 -3.58
N PHE A 186 13.46 12.54 -3.99
CA PHE A 186 14.44 11.54 -3.62
C PHE A 186 15.82 11.86 -4.20
N ARG A 187 15.88 12.28 -5.47
CA ARG A 187 17.12 12.75 -6.11
C ARG A 187 17.69 13.98 -5.40
N GLU A 188 16.85 14.97 -5.07
CA GLU A 188 17.27 16.15 -4.30
C GLU A 188 17.87 15.76 -2.94
N ALA A 189 17.36 14.72 -2.28
CA ALA A 189 17.89 14.21 -1.02
C ALA A 189 19.20 13.40 -1.22
N GLU A 190 19.31 12.67 -2.32
CA GLU A 190 20.51 11.91 -2.70
C GLU A 190 21.69 12.83 -3.03
N GLU A 191 21.47 13.87 -3.83
CA GLU A 191 22.49 14.87 -4.17
C GLU A 191 23.08 15.57 -2.94
N ARG A 192 22.34 15.59 -1.83
CA ARG A 192 22.78 16.16 -0.56
C ARG A 192 23.36 15.14 0.42
N GLY A 193 23.33 13.86 0.07
CA GLY A 193 23.76 12.79 0.96
C GLY A 193 22.90 12.64 2.22
N CYS A 194 21.63 13.07 2.20
CA CYS A 194 20.73 12.99 3.36
C CYS A 194 19.74 11.82 3.29
N ILE A 195 20.03 10.81 2.47
CA ILE A 195 19.21 9.59 2.36
C ILE A 195 19.30 8.78 3.64
N THR A 196 18.18 8.72 4.36
CA THR A 196 18.01 7.78 5.45
C THR A 196 17.54 6.43 4.91
N SER A 197 17.68 5.40 5.73
CA SER A 197 17.29 4.06 5.28
C SER A 197 15.79 3.87 5.17
N SER A 198 14.98 4.61 5.94
CA SER A 198 13.54 4.68 5.70
C SER A 198 13.24 5.20 4.28
N MET A 199 13.97 6.22 3.84
CA MET A 199 13.82 6.80 2.49
C MET A 199 14.24 5.79 1.42
N ALA A 200 15.36 5.08 1.62
CA ALA A 200 15.79 4.02 0.72
C ALA A 200 14.78 2.85 0.66
N ILE A 201 14.11 2.49 1.77
CA ILE A 201 13.00 1.51 1.77
C ILE A 201 11.83 2.02 0.93
N PHE A 202 11.48 3.30 1.01
CA PHE A 202 10.45 3.87 0.14
C PHE A 202 10.86 3.84 -1.32
N ALA A 203 12.12 4.18 -1.64
CA ALA A 203 12.63 4.12 -3.00
C ALA A 203 12.62 2.69 -3.56
N LEU A 204 13.04 1.70 -2.77
CA LEU A 204 12.95 0.28 -3.15
C LEU A 204 11.50 -0.11 -3.46
N ARG A 205 10.54 0.29 -2.62
CA ARG A 205 9.11 0.03 -2.88
C ARG A 205 8.63 0.68 -4.17
N MET A 206 9.02 1.92 -4.41
CA MET A 206 8.63 2.64 -5.62
C MET A 206 9.24 1.99 -6.87
N ALA A 207 10.51 1.58 -6.83
CA ALA A 207 11.14 0.83 -7.91
C ALA A 207 10.43 -0.50 -8.21
N LEU A 208 10.04 -1.25 -7.16
CA LEU A 208 9.26 -2.47 -7.30
C LEU A 208 7.88 -2.21 -7.92
N VAL A 209 7.17 -1.15 -7.49
CA VAL A 209 5.87 -0.78 -8.07
C VAL A 209 5.99 -0.36 -9.53
N SER A 210 7.06 0.36 -9.89
CA SER A 210 7.36 0.76 -11.26
C SER A 210 7.99 -0.35 -12.11
N SER A 211 8.18 -1.56 -11.55
CA SER A 211 8.84 -2.69 -12.22
C SER A 211 10.24 -2.35 -12.77
N ASP A 212 10.96 -1.46 -12.08
CA ASP A 212 12.33 -1.05 -12.37
C ASP A 212 13.31 -1.85 -11.51
N LEU A 213 13.86 -2.92 -12.10
CA LEU A 213 14.78 -3.82 -11.40
C LEU A 213 16.11 -3.13 -11.08
N GLU A 214 16.61 -2.25 -11.94
CA GLU A 214 17.92 -1.59 -11.76
C GLU A 214 17.86 -0.63 -10.57
N ALA A 215 16.81 0.19 -10.50
CA ALA A 215 16.58 1.05 -9.37
C ALA A 215 16.41 0.23 -8.08
N ALA A 216 15.69 -0.89 -8.12
CA ALA A 216 15.48 -1.74 -6.96
C ALA A 216 16.80 -2.36 -6.45
N LEU A 217 17.66 -2.86 -7.34
CA LEU A 217 18.98 -3.41 -7.00
C LEU A 217 19.92 -2.32 -6.44
N SER A 218 19.90 -1.11 -7.00
CA SER A 218 20.67 0.02 -6.47
C SER A 218 20.28 0.36 -5.03
N GLN A 219 18.98 0.35 -4.71
CA GLN A 219 18.50 0.56 -3.34
C GLN A 219 18.84 -0.60 -2.40
N LEU A 220 18.90 -1.83 -2.91
CA LEU A 220 19.24 -3.01 -2.11
C LEU A 220 20.65 -2.91 -1.51
N GLY A 221 21.64 -2.45 -2.30
CA GLY A 221 23.00 -2.25 -1.81
C GLY A 221 23.08 -1.27 -0.64
N ARG A 222 22.28 -0.19 -0.68
CA ARG A 222 22.21 0.81 0.40
C ARG A 222 21.55 0.27 1.66
N LEU A 223 20.59 -0.63 1.49
CA LEU A 223 19.83 -1.23 2.59
C LEU A 223 20.48 -2.49 3.18
N ALA A 224 21.54 -3.01 2.56
CA ALA A 224 22.13 -4.30 2.90
C ALA A 224 22.45 -4.45 4.41
N ALA A 225 23.16 -3.47 4.97
CA ALA A 225 23.55 -3.49 6.39
C ALA A 225 22.35 -3.55 7.35
N GLN A 226 21.20 -3.02 6.94
CA GLN A 226 19.99 -2.99 7.78
C GLN A 226 19.08 -4.18 7.56
N LEU A 227 19.03 -4.70 6.33
CA LEU A 227 18.26 -5.88 6.00
C LEU A 227 18.90 -7.14 6.56
N GLN A 228 20.23 -7.18 6.66
CA GLN A 228 20.94 -8.37 7.11
C GLN A 228 20.46 -8.89 8.48
N PRO A 229 20.40 -8.08 9.57
CA PRO A 229 19.86 -8.57 10.85
C PRO A 229 18.40 -9.03 10.76
N ALA A 230 17.58 -8.33 9.97
CA ALA A 230 16.16 -8.64 9.81
C ALA A 230 15.91 -9.94 9.02
N LEU A 231 16.85 -10.32 8.15
CA LEU A 231 16.78 -11.54 7.34
C LEU A 231 17.49 -12.73 8.00
N SER A 232 18.47 -12.48 8.89
CA SER A 232 19.19 -13.52 9.62
C SER A 232 18.51 -13.92 10.94
N GLY A 233 17.73 -13.03 11.55
CA GLY A 233 17.04 -13.30 12.81
C GLY A 233 15.76 -14.12 12.64
N GLY A 234 15.57 -15.17 13.45
CA GLY A 234 14.36 -15.99 13.46
C GLY A 234 13.09 -15.24 13.93
N ALA A 235 13.21 -14.05 14.51
CA ALA A 235 12.09 -13.18 14.88
C ALA A 235 11.76 -12.24 13.71
N VAL A 236 10.89 -12.72 12.84
CA VAL A 236 10.72 -12.17 11.49
C VAL A 236 9.82 -10.94 11.48
N SER A 237 10.36 -9.79 11.08
CA SER A 237 9.53 -8.71 10.54
C SER A 237 9.04 -9.11 9.14
N THR A 238 7.72 -9.16 8.94
CA THR A 238 7.11 -9.58 7.66
C THR A 238 7.40 -8.61 6.50
N THR A 239 7.79 -7.38 6.82
CA THR A 239 7.93 -6.31 5.82
C THR A 239 9.17 -6.49 4.92
N PRO A 240 10.40 -6.64 5.45
CA PRO A 240 11.58 -6.95 4.63
C PRO A 240 11.38 -8.18 3.75
N GLN A 241 10.84 -9.26 4.31
CA GLN A 241 10.61 -10.50 3.56
C GLN A 241 9.65 -10.32 2.38
N THR A 242 8.57 -9.53 2.58
CA THR A 242 7.63 -9.23 1.51
C THR A 242 8.31 -8.47 0.37
N LEU A 243 9.16 -7.49 0.69
CA LEU A 243 9.94 -6.74 -0.30
C LEU A 243 10.92 -7.64 -1.05
N MET A 244 11.63 -8.52 -0.34
CA MET A 244 12.56 -9.46 -0.98
C MET A 244 11.83 -10.43 -1.92
N ARG A 245 10.67 -10.95 -1.51
CA ARG A 245 9.85 -11.80 -2.38
C ARG A 245 9.37 -11.06 -3.63
N GLN A 246 8.95 -9.80 -3.48
CA GLN A 246 8.57 -8.96 -4.63
C GLN A 246 9.75 -8.73 -5.57
N LEU A 247 10.94 -8.49 -5.04
CA LEU A 247 12.16 -8.34 -5.84
C LEU A 247 12.53 -9.62 -6.60
N VAL A 248 12.39 -10.78 -5.96
CA VAL A 248 12.59 -12.09 -6.61
C VAL A 248 11.63 -12.29 -7.79
N ARG A 249 10.34 -11.97 -7.59
CA ARG A 249 9.34 -12.05 -8.68
C ARG A 249 9.67 -11.12 -9.82
N LEU A 250 10.01 -9.87 -9.53
CA LEU A 250 10.41 -8.91 -10.56
C LEU A 250 11.65 -9.39 -11.34
N ALA A 251 12.63 -9.97 -10.66
CA ALA A 251 13.81 -10.53 -11.32
C ALA A 251 13.46 -11.75 -12.20
N LEU A 252 12.52 -12.59 -11.78
CA LEU A 252 11.99 -13.70 -12.59
C LEU A 252 11.30 -13.19 -13.86
N GLU A 253 10.38 -12.23 -13.71
CA GLU A 253 9.65 -11.59 -14.82
C GLU A 253 10.60 -10.95 -15.85
N ARG A 254 11.76 -10.46 -15.39
CA ARG A 254 12.81 -9.86 -16.24
C ARG A 254 13.90 -10.83 -16.67
N THR A 255 13.77 -12.13 -16.40
CA THR A 255 14.80 -13.16 -16.69
C THR A 255 16.19 -12.84 -16.11
N ALA A 256 16.22 -12.13 -14.98
CA ALA A 256 17.41 -11.54 -14.36
C ALA A 256 17.76 -12.17 -13.00
N VAL A 257 17.30 -13.40 -12.73
CA VAL A 257 17.59 -14.12 -11.47
C VAL A 257 19.08 -14.29 -11.20
N PRO A 258 19.94 -14.68 -12.16
CA PRO A 258 21.39 -14.81 -11.91
C PRO A 258 22.01 -13.49 -11.43
N ARG A 259 21.57 -12.38 -12.01
CA ARG A 259 22.01 -11.03 -11.61
C ARG A 259 21.55 -10.70 -10.19
N LEU A 260 20.29 -10.94 -9.86
CA LEU A 260 19.78 -10.76 -8.50
C LEU A 260 20.60 -11.59 -7.49
N LEU A 261 20.88 -12.86 -7.77
CA LEU A 261 21.66 -13.72 -6.88
C LEU A 261 23.09 -13.17 -6.66
N SER A 262 23.73 -12.68 -7.72
CA SER A 262 25.05 -12.03 -7.62
C SER A 262 25.01 -10.80 -6.71
N GLU A 263 24.01 -9.93 -6.88
CA GLU A 263 23.86 -8.73 -6.04
C GLU A 263 23.55 -9.08 -4.58
N LEU A 264 22.69 -10.08 -4.35
CA LEU A 264 22.40 -10.58 -3.00
C LEU A 264 23.64 -11.15 -2.32
N GLN A 265 24.47 -11.86 -3.07
CA GLN A 265 25.74 -12.39 -2.56
C GLN A 265 26.73 -11.26 -2.26
N ALA A 266 26.88 -10.29 -3.17
CA ALA A 266 27.74 -9.12 -2.97
C ALA A 266 27.34 -8.32 -1.72
N CYS A 267 26.04 -8.19 -1.48
CA CYS A 267 25.48 -7.51 -0.31
C CYS A 267 25.42 -8.37 0.96
N ARG A 268 25.85 -9.64 0.90
CA ARG A 268 25.72 -10.63 2.00
C ARG A 268 24.27 -10.82 2.49
N LEU A 269 23.31 -10.64 1.60
CA LEU A 269 21.88 -10.85 1.84
C LEU A 269 21.37 -12.22 1.39
N LEU A 270 22.22 -13.02 0.72
CA LEU A 270 21.87 -14.38 0.29
C LEU A 270 21.82 -15.34 1.49
N THR A 271 20.70 -15.34 2.20
CA THR A 271 20.41 -16.27 3.30
C THR A 271 19.75 -17.55 2.78
N PRO A 272 19.75 -18.66 3.54
CA PRO A 272 19.06 -19.90 3.15
C PRO A 272 17.58 -19.68 2.82
N TRP A 273 16.87 -18.91 3.66
CA TRP A 273 15.47 -18.56 3.43
C TRP A 273 15.26 -17.82 2.10
N LEU A 274 16.14 -16.87 1.76
CA LEU A 274 15.98 -16.11 0.52
C LEU A 274 16.29 -16.98 -0.70
N PHE A 275 17.29 -17.86 -0.61
CA PHE A 275 17.60 -18.83 -1.65
C PHE A 275 16.43 -19.81 -1.88
N GLU A 276 15.85 -20.36 -0.81
CA GLU A 276 14.63 -21.17 -0.88
C GLU A 276 13.46 -20.40 -1.50
N THR A 277 13.30 -19.12 -1.15
CA THR A 277 12.27 -18.25 -1.75
C THR A 277 12.46 -18.10 -3.26
N VAL A 278 13.71 -17.95 -3.73
CA VAL A 278 14.03 -17.92 -5.16
C VAL A 278 13.62 -19.24 -5.83
N LEU A 279 14.02 -20.39 -5.27
CA LEU A 279 13.68 -21.70 -5.83
C LEU A 279 12.16 -21.93 -5.89
N VAL A 280 11.43 -21.58 -4.83
CA VAL A 280 9.97 -21.72 -4.77
C VAL A 280 9.29 -20.85 -5.82
N GLU A 281 9.72 -19.60 -6.02
CA GLU A 281 9.11 -18.74 -7.03
C GLU A 281 9.52 -19.15 -8.46
N CYS A 282 10.74 -19.69 -8.69
CA CYS A 282 11.12 -20.31 -9.96
C CYS A 282 10.23 -21.50 -10.32
N ALA A 283 9.99 -22.40 -9.35
CA ALA A 283 9.14 -23.58 -9.57
C ALA A 283 7.71 -23.18 -9.95
N LYS A 284 7.12 -22.21 -9.24
CA LYS A 284 5.81 -21.64 -9.58
C LYS A 284 5.78 -20.99 -10.96
N ALA A 285 6.85 -20.30 -11.35
CA ALA A 285 6.93 -19.66 -12.67
C ALA A 285 7.00 -20.68 -13.81
N ALA A 286 7.51 -21.89 -13.57
CA ALA A 286 7.57 -22.96 -14.57
C ALA A 286 6.24 -23.71 -14.76
N GLU A 287 5.31 -23.60 -13.79
CA GLU A 287 3.98 -24.20 -13.86
C GLU A 287 2.97 -23.34 -14.64
N ASN A 288 3.29 -22.07 -14.89
CA ASN A 288 2.44 -21.12 -15.64
C ASN A 288 2.93 -20.95 -17.08
#